data_AF-A0A2W6ER61-F1
#
_entry.id   AF-A0A2W6ER61-F1
#
_cell.length_a   1.000
_cell.length_b   1.000
_cell.length_c   1.000
_cell.angle_alpha   90.00
_cell.angle_beta   90.00
_cell.angle_gamma   90.00
#
_symmetry.space_group_name_H-M   'P 1'
#
loop_
_entity.id
_entity.type
_entity.pdbx_description
1 polymer ?
#
loop_
_entity_poly.entity_id
_entity_poly.type
_entity_poly.pdbx_seq_one_letter_code
_entity_poly.pdbx_strand_id
1 'polypeptide(L)' 'MPVYSYDPPDRFVAGTVGQPGERTFYLQATASGRVTSVAL' A
#
# COMPACT_ATOMS: atom_id res chain seq x y z
N MET A 1 -9.80 -13.22 -2.86
CA MET A 1 -9.30 -11.83 -2.90
C MET A 1 -9.15 -11.34 -1.48
N PRO A 2 -7.95 -10.94 -1.03
CA PRO A 2 -7.79 -10.39 0.32
C PRO A 2 -8.42 -9.01 0.41
N VAL A 3 -9.10 -8.72 1.53
CA VAL A 3 -9.65 -7.40 1.86
C VAL A 3 -8.96 -6.91 3.13
N TYR A 4 -8.50 -5.66 3.11
CA TYR A 4 -7.88 -5.00 4.25
C TYR A 4 -8.73 -3.78 4.64
N SER A 5 -9.22 -3.77 5.87
CA SER A 5 -10.08 -2.70 6.39
C SER A 5 -9.37 -1.94 7.51
N TYR A 6 -9.47 -0.62 7.47
CA TYR A 6 -8.90 0.32 8.43
C TYR A 6 -9.96 1.39 8.77
N ASP A 7 -9.95 1.93 9.99
CA ASP A 7 -10.91 2.96 10.43
C ASP A 7 -10.27 4.03 11.33
N PRO A 8 -9.88 5.19 10.77
CA PRO A 8 -9.09 5.32 9.55
C PRO A 8 -7.61 4.89 9.78
N PRO A 9 -6.81 4.64 8.74
CA PRO A 9 -5.38 4.38 8.92
C PRO A 9 -4.62 5.66 9.33
N ASP A 10 -3.56 5.51 10.11
CA ASP A 10 -2.62 6.59 10.47
C ASP A 10 -1.95 7.19 9.22
N ARG A 11 -1.71 6.35 8.19
CA ARG A 11 -1.15 6.77 6.91
C ARG A 11 -1.62 5.84 5.78
N PHE A 12 -1.91 6.42 4.62
CA PHE A 12 -2.21 5.70 3.38
C PHE A 12 -1.48 6.34 2.21
N VAL A 13 -0.70 5.55 1.46
CA VAL A 13 0.08 6.04 0.31
C VAL A 13 0.04 5.05 -0.85
N ALA A 14 -0.18 5.59 -2.05
CA ALA A 14 0.06 4.90 -3.30
C ALA A 14 1.48 5.24 -3.81
N GLY A 15 2.22 4.22 -4.21
CA GLY A 15 3.59 4.36 -4.68
C GLY A 15 3.91 3.39 -5.81
N THR A 16 5.07 3.59 -6.40
CA THR A 16 5.55 2.72 -7.48
C THR A 16 7.07 2.63 -7.45
N VAL A 17 7.58 1.45 -7.81
CA VAL A 17 9.01 1.14 -7.91
C VAL A 17 9.30 0.56 -9.29
N GLY A 18 10.47 0.88 -9.84
CA GLY A 18 10.91 0.41 -11.16
C GLY A 18 11.26 1.56 -12.11
N GLN A 19 11.84 1.19 -13.26
CA GLN A 19 12.16 2.14 -14.32
C GLN A 19 10.88 2.65 -15.01
N PRO A 20 10.91 3.83 -15.65
CA PRO A 20 9.83 4.24 -16.53
C PRO A 20 9.50 3.14 -17.56
N GLY A 21 8.24 2.73 -17.64
CA GLY A 21 7.77 1.63 -18.51
C GLY A 21 7.65 0.26 -17.82
N GLU A 22 8.34 0.04 -16.70
CA GLU A 22 8.36 -1.24 -15.96
C GLU A 22 8.01 -1.06 -14.48
N ARG A 23 7.08 -0.15 -14.23
CA ARG A 23 6.69 0.24 -12.88
C ARG A 23 5.74 -0.80 -12.28
N THR A 24 6.10 -1.33 -11.12
CA THR A 24 5.16 -2.05 -10.24
C THR A 24 4.53 -1.06 -9.28
N PHE A 25 3.23 -1.19 -9.04
CA PHE A 25 2.48 -0.30 -8.16
C PHE A 25 2.21 -0.97 -6.82
N TYR A 26 2.17 -0.14 -5.78
CA TYR A 26 1.95 -0.59 -4.41
C TYR A 26 1.00 0.35 -3.68
N LEU A 27 0.13 -0.23 -2.85
CA LEU A 27 -0.63 0.50 -1.84
C LEU A 27 -0.10 0.13 -0.46
N GLN A 28 0.24 1.15 0.34
CA GLN A 28 0.69 0.95 1.72
C GLN A 28 -0.21 1.69 2.70
N ALA A 29 -0.63 0.98 3.74
CA ALA A 29 -1.39 1.53 4.86
C ALA A 29 -0.68 1.22 6.20
N THR A 30 -0.75 2.13 7.15
CA THR A 30 -0.29 1.91 8.54
C THR A 30 -1.41 2.22 9.53
N ALA A 31 -1.57 1.39 10.54
CA ALA A 31 -2.46 1.65 11.67
C ALA A 31 -1.99 0.89 12.91
N SER A 32 -1.95 1.56 14.07
CA SER A 32 -1.69 0.90 15.37
C SER A 32 -0.42 0.05 15.38
N GLY A 33 0.67 0.53 14.76
CA GLY A 33 1.95 -0.18 14.66
C GLY A 33 2.01 -1.30 13.61
N ARG A 34 0.90 -1.60 12.92
CA ARG A 34 0.86 -2.52 11.77
C ARG A 34 1.12 -1.77 10.46
N VAL A 35 1.90 -2.37 9.59
CA VAL A 35 2.08 -1.94 8.19
C VAL A 35 1.52 -3.02 7.27
N THR A 36 0.81 -2.63 6.21
CA THR A 36 0.36 -3.55 5.16
C THR A 36 0.70 -2.94 3.81
N SER A 37 1.28 -3.76 2.93
CA SER A 37 1.66 -3.41 1.57
C SER A 37 1.06 -4.41 0.59
N VAL A 38 0.43 -3.91 -0.46
CA VAL A 38 -0.20 -4.72 -1.52
C VAL A 38 0.40 -4.33 -2.85
N ALA A 39 0.93 -5.32 -3.58
CA ALA A 39 1.34 -5.17 -4.97
C ALA A 39 0.11 -5.24 -5.88
N LEU A 40 0.10 -4.38 -6.91
CA LEU A 40 -0.93 -4.31 -7.94
C LEU A 40 -0.42 -4.86 -9.27
#